data_AF-A0A1H3LRH9-F1
#
_entry.id   AF-A0A1H3LRH9-F1
#
_cell.length_a   1.000
_cell.length_b   1.000
_cell.length_c   1.000
_cell.angle_alpha   90.00
_cell.angle_beta   90.00
_cell.angle_gamma   90.00
#
_symmetry.space_group_name_H-M   'P 1'
#
loop_
_entity.id
_entity.type
_entity.pdbx_description
1 polymer ?
#
loop_
_entity_poly.entity_id
_entity_poly.type
_entity_poly.pdbx_seq_one_letter_code
_entity_poly.pdbx_strand_id
1 'polypeptide(L)'
;MLITGTLLILLLLAALQDIRHYRIPNAVVFPGAITGVLLHTLLPQELSGLGILNALAGLGVGLAVLLPLYLLRAMGAGDIKLMAMIGAFVGPASMLNVTLYILLAGGALAIGVVLWKGKLARLIDNLKIMLLMRLAGSSIASLPATGMLPESAGKLPYGVAIAAGTLVYLAKIHWG
;
A
#
# COMPACT_ATOMS: atom_id res chain seq x y z
N MET A 1 6.65 7.22 21.35
CA MET A 1 6.08 5.89 21.66
C MET A 1 4.57 5.81 21.45
N LEU A 2 3.77 6.76 21.97
CA LEU A 2 2.30 6.70 21.86
C LEU A 2 1.76 6.77 20.41
N ILE A 3 2.33 7.66 19.59
CA ILE A 3 1.98 7.82 18.17
C ILE A 3 2.25 6.52 17.39
N THR A 4 3.47 5.98 17.53
CA THR A 4 3.91 4.74 16.89
C THR A 4 3.06 3.54 17.32
N GLY A 5 2.79 3.39 18.62
CA GLY A 5 1.96 2.29 19.13
C GLY A 5 0.53 2.33 18.59
N THR A 6 -0.07 3.52 18.54
CA THR A 6 -1.42 3.71 17.99
C THR A 6 -1.47 3.34 16.50
N LEU A 7 -0.48 3.79 15.73
CA LEU A 7 -0.37 3.45 14.31
C LEU A 7 -0.25 1.94 14.09
N LEU A 8 0.60 1.25 14.86
CA LEU A 8 0.79 -0.20 14.74
C LEU A 8 -0.50 -0.98 15.03
N ILE A 9 -1.29 -0.57 16.03
CA ILE A 9 -2.58 -1.19 16.33
C ILE A 9 -3.56 -1.01 15.16
N LEU A 10 -3.65 0.21 14.60
CA LEU A 10 -4.52 0.49 13.45
C LEU A 10 -4.11 -0.30 12.21
N LEU A 11 -2.79 -0.42 11.96
CA LEU A 11 -2.25 -1.21 10.84
C LEU A 11 -2.54 -2.70 11.01
N LEU A 12 -2.43 -3.23 12.24
CA LEU A 12 -2.77 -4.61 12.52
C LEU A 12 -4.26 -4.88 12.25
N LEU A 13 -5.15 -3.98 12.71
CA LEU A 13 -6.58 -4.08 12.44
C LEU A 13 -6.89 -4.01 10.93
N ALA A 14 -6.26 -3.08 10.22
CA ALA A 14 -6.42 -2.94 8.77
C ALA A 14 -5.93 -4.19 8.01
N ALA A 15 -4.77 -4.73 8.38
CA ALA A 15 -4.21 -5.94 7.79
C ALA A 15 -5.07 -7.18 8.07
N LEU A 16 -5.58 -7.34 9.30
CA LEU A 16 -6.48 -8.43 9.65
C LEU A 16 -7.79 -8.38 8.85
N GLN A 17 -8.35 -7.18 8.67
CA GLN A 17 -9.56 -7.01 7.87
C GLN A 17 -9.29 -7.27 6.39
N ASP A 18 -8.13 -6.83 5.89
CA ASP A 18 -7.74 -7.03 4.50
C ASP A 18 -7.51 -8.51 4.16
N ILE A 19 -6.90 -9.30 5.08
CA ILE A 19 -6.77 -10.75 4.92
C ILE A 19 -8.15 -11.44 4.88
N ARG A 20 -9.09 -11.03 5.74
CA ARG A 20 -10.41 -11.69 5.87
C ARG A 20 -11.39 -11.30 4.76
N HIS A 21 -11.38 -10.03 4.35
CA HIS A 21 -12.44 -9.46 3.52
C HIS A 21 -11.91 -8.80 2.24
N TYR A 22 -10.59 -8.73 2.02
CA TYR A 22 -9.95 -8.03 0.89
C TYR A 22 -10.45 -6.59 0.75
N ARG A 23 -10.74 -5.96 1.89
CA ARG A 23 -11.31 -4.62 1.99
C ARG A 23 -10.76 -3.94 3.23
N ILE A 24 -10.12 -2.79 3.03
CA ILE A 24 -9.74 -1.89 4.11
C ILE A 24 -10.96 -1.03 4.47
N PRO A 25 -11.49 -1.12 5.71
CA PRO A 25 -12.71 -0.44 6.08
C PRO A 25 -12.43 1.04 6.37
N ASN A 26 -13.25 1.93 5.79
CA ASN A 26 -13.20 3.37 6.07
C ASN A 26 -13.37 3.66 7.58
N ALA A 27 -14.06 2.80 8.32
CA ALA A 27 -14.27 2.92 9.76
C ALA A 27 -12.99 2.80 10.60
N VAL A 28 -11.92 2.19 10.07
CA VAL A 28 -10.60 2.20 10.73
C VAL A 28 -9.79 3.40 10.24
N VAL A 29 -9.81 3.64 8.92
CA VAL A 29 -8.95 4.62 8.27
C VAL A 29 -9.30 6.07 8.63
N PHE A 30 -10.59 6.44 8.61
CA PHE A 30 -11.01 7.81 8.91
C PHE A 30 -10.74 8.19 10.37
N PRO A 31 -11.22 7.42 11.38
CA PRO A 31 -10.91 7.71 12.78
C PRO A 31 -9.40 7.65 13.05
N GLY A 32 -8.68 6.73 12.40
CA GLY A 32 -7.23 6.67 12.47
C GLY A 32 -6.56 7.96 11.98
N ALA A 33 -6.94 8.48 10.81
CA ALA A 33 -6.37 9.70 10.26
C ALA A 33 -6.65 10.92 11.16
N ILE A 34 -7.87 11.02 11.69
CA ILE A 34 -8.24 12.05 12.66
C ILE A 34 -7.38 11.92 13.92
N THR A 35 -7.21 10.71 14.44
CA THR A 35 -6.39 10.44 15.63
C THR A 35 -4.93 10.83 15.39
N GLY A 36 -4.35 10.52 14.22
CA GLY A 36 -2.98 10.91 13.86
C GLY A 36 -2.79 12.43 13.87
N VAL A 37 -3.73 13.17 13.29
CA VAL A 37 -3.72 14.63 13.33
C VAL A 37 -3.90 15.16 14.76
N LEU A 38 -4.85 14.60 15.52
CA LEU A 38 -5.09 15.00 16.91
C LEU A 38 -3.87 14.75 17.81
N LEU A 39 -3.20 13.61 17.66
CA LEU A 39 -2.00 13.31 18.43
C LEU A 39 -0.87 14.31 18.15
N HIS A 40 -0.63 14.66 16.87
CA HIS A 40 0.39 15.64 16.51
C HIS A 40 0.04 17.09 16.87
N THR A 41 -1.25 17.38 17.09
CA THR A 41 -1.70 18.71 17.52
C THR A 41 -1.71 18.89 19.02
N LEU A 42 -2.08 17.84 19.76
CA LEU A 42 -2.23 17.89 21.21
C LEU A 42 -0.92 17.57 21.94
N LEU A 43 -0.01 16.79 21.33
CA LEU A 43 1.28 16.48 21.93
C LEU A 43 2.28 17.63 21.72
N PRO A 44 3.01 18.03 22.76
CA PRO A 44 4.16 18.92 22.63
C PRO A 44 5.24 18.35 21.69
N GLN A 45 6.06 19.22 21.10
CA GLN A 45 7.19 18.81 20.23
C GLN A 45 8.16 17.86 20.96
N GLU A 46 8.37 18.07 22.25
CA GLU A 46 9.18 17.21 23.14
C GLU A 46 8.65 15.76 23.21
N LEU A 47 7.35 15.57 22.98
CA LEU A 47 6.65 14.29 22.93
C LEU A 47 6.41 13.80 21.49
N SER A 48 7.22 14.27 20.54
CA SER A 48 7.13 13.97 19.11
C SER A 48 5.94 14.59 18.37
N GLY A 49 5.32 15.65 18.92
CA GLY A 49 4.28 16.40 18.22
C GLY A 49 4.86 17.21 17.05
N LEU A 50 4.51 16.84 15.81
CA LEU A 50 4.95 17.54 14.60
C LEU A 50 4.12 18.81 14.31
N GLY A 51 2.98 19.00 15.00
CA GLY A 51 2.01 20.06 14.73
C GLY A 51 1.03 19.73 13.60
N ILE A 52 -0.08 20.49 13.55
CA ILE A 52 -1.21 20.22 12.64
C ILE A 52 -0.80 20.22 11.17
N LEU A 53 0.05 21.19 10.79
CA LEU A 53 0.43 21.40 9.40
C LEU A 53 1.24 20.22 8.87
N ASN A 54 2.15 19.69 9.67
CA ASN A 54 2.94 18.52 9.29
C ASN A 54 2.08 17.26 9.24
N ALA A 55 1.13 17.07 10.16
CA ALA A 55 0.22 15.92 10.09
C ALA A 55 -0.66 15.97 8.82
N LEU A 56 -1.21 17.15 8.48
CA LEU A 56 -1.99 17.35 7.27
C LEU A 56 -1.15 17.22 6.00
N ALA A 57 0.08 17.75 5.99
CA ALA A 57 1.01 17.59 4.89
C ALA A 57 1.38 16.11 4.68
N GLY A 58 1.63 15.37 5.76
CA GLY A 58 1.89 13.94 5.70
C GLY A 58 0.71 13.16 5.11
N LEU A 59 -0.51 13.49 5.53
CA LEU A 59 -1.74 12.92 4.97
C LEU A 59 -1.84 13.19 3.46
N GLY A 60 -1.60 14.44 3.05
CA GLY A 60 -1.59 14.85 1.65
C GLY A 60 -0.54 14.11 0.82
N VAL A 61 0.68 14.00 1.33
CA VAL A 61 1.76 13.23 0.68
C VAL A 61 1.36 11.76 0.56
N GLY A 62 0.80 11.16 1.62
CA GLY A 62 0.36 9.77 1.60
C GLY A 62 -0.72 9.49 0.56
N LEU A 63 -1.66 10.41 0.37
CA LEU A 63 -2.63 10.35 -0.74
C LEU A 63 -1.93 10.49 -2.09
N ALA A 64 -1.10 11.53 -2.25
CA ALA A 64 -0.53 11.91 -3.53
C ALA A 64 0.41 10.86 -4.10
N VAL A 65 1.21 10.20 -3.26
CA VAL A 65 2.25 9.26 -3.71
C VAL A 65 1.64 8.02 -4.40
N LEU A 66 0.49 7.52 -3.95
CA LEU A 66 -0.17 6.37 -4.59
C LEU A 66 -1.29 6.75 -5.56
N LEU A 67 -1.59 8.04 -5.70
CA LEU A 67 -2.59 8.54 -6.64
C LEU A 67 -2.31 8.10 -8.09
N PRO A 68 -1.05 8.14 -8.61
CA PRO A 68 -0.75 7.62 -9.94
C PRO A 68 -1.10 6.13 -10.11
N LEU A 69 -0.80 5.29 -9.12
CA LEU A 69 -1.12 3.86 -9.17
C LEU A 69 -2.62 3.60 -9.13
N TYR A 70 -3.37 4.43 -8.42
CA TYR A 70 -4.83 4.36 -8.42
C TYR A 70 -5.45 4.78 -9.74
N LEU A 71 -4.95 5.85 -10.36
CA LEU A 71 -5.41 6.29 -11.68
C LEU A 71 -5.16 5.21 -12.75
N LEU A 72 -4.05 4.47 -12.61
CA LEU A 72 -3.72 3.31 -13.43
C LEU A 72 -4.53 2.04 -13.06
N ARG A 73 -5.44 2.12 -12.09
CA ARG A 73 -6.25 1.01 -11.56
C ARG A 73 -5.43 -0.18 -11.04
N ALA A 74 -4.16 0.06 -10.69
CA ALA A 74 -3.28 -0.95 -10.12
C ALA A 74 -3.59 -1.24 -8.64
N MET A 75 -4.32 -0.32 -7.98
CA MET A 75 -4.56 -0.35 -6.54
C MET A 75 -5.97 0.12 -6.18
N GLY A 76 -6.50 -0.34 -5.04
CA GLY A 76 -7.83 0.04 -4.57
C GLY A 76 -7.85 1.40 -3.88
N ALA A 77 -9.02 2.05 -3.89
CA ALA A 77 -9.21 3.32 -3.16
C ALA A 77 -8.99 3.18 -1.64
N GLY A 78 -9.12 1.97 -1.08
CA GLY A 78 -8.85 1.71 0.33
C GLY A 78 -7.38 1.87 0.69
N ASP A 79 -6.48 1.40 -0.17
CA ASP A 79 -5.04 1.40 0.05
C ASP A 79 -4.47 2.82 0.12
N ILE A 80 -4.92 3.70 -0.78
CA ILE A 80 -4.52 5.12 -0.81
C ILE A 80 -4.99 5.85 0.44
N LYS A 81 -6.22 5.55 0.91
CA LYS A 81 -6.73 6.16 2.15
C LYS A 81 -5.95 5.66 3.35
N LEU A 82 -5.55 4.39 3.38
CA LEU A 82 -4.69 3.85 4.43
C LEU A 82 -3.32 4.55 4.43
N MET A 83 -2.77 4.84 3.25
CA MET A 83 -1.54 5.61 3.11
C MET A 83 -1.67 7.05 3.59
N ALA A 84 -2.81 7.70 3.32
CA ALA A 84 -3.14 9.00 3.87
C ALA A 84 -3.11 8.96 5.40
N MET A 85 -3.77 7.96 5.99
CA MET A 85 -3.77 7.76 7.44
C MET A 85 -2.35 7.60 7.96
N ILE A 86 -1.53 6.73 7.38
CA ILE A 86 -0.13 6.54 7.79
C ILE A 86 0.64 7.85 7.71
N GLY A 87 0.48 8.60 6.62
CA GLY A 87 1.08 9.92 6.44
C GLY A 87 0.73 10.90 7.55
N ALA A 88 -0.50 10.86 8.07
CA ALA A 88 -0.90 11.67 9.22
C ALA A 88 -0.13 11.35 10.50
N PHE A 89 0.33 10.10 10.68
CA PHE A 89 1.11 9.68 11.85
C PHE A 89 2.61 9.90 11.67
N VAL A 90 3.17 9.62 10.49
CA VAL A 90 4.62 9.64 10.27
C VAL A 90 5.10 11.00 9.73
N GLY A 91 4.20 11.82 9.20
CA GLY A 91 4.53 13.13 8.63
C GLY A 91 5.14 13.05 7.21
N PRO A 92 5.28 14.21 6.53
CA PRO A 92 5.62 14.26 5.11
C PRO A 92 7.06 13.82 4.81
N ALA A 93 8.00 14.15 5.69
CA ALA A 93 9.42 13.84 5.51
C ALA A 93 9.69 12.33 5.46
N SER A 94 8.99 11.57 6.31
CA SER A 94 9.16 10.12 6.39
C SER A 94 8.25 9.35 5.43
N MET A 95 7.16 9.96 4.94
CA MET A 95 6.16 9.27 4.14
C MET A 95 6.72 8.67 2.83
N LEU A 96 7.65 9.36 2.18
CA LEU A 96 8.32 8.85 0.98
C LEU A 96 9.11 7.57 1.28
N ASN A 97 9.89 7.57 2.37
CA ASN A 97 10.63 6.40 2.80
C ASN A 97 9.69 5.25 3.15
N VAL A 98 8.64 5.50 3.95
CA VAL A 98 7.62 4.50 4.27
C VAL A 98 7.04 3.87 3.01
N THR A 99 6.69 4.69 2.02
CA THR A 99 6.17 4.21 0.73
C THR A 99 7.14 3.28 0.02
N LEU A 100 8.44 3.59 0.02
CA LEU A 100 9.45 2.70 -0.57
C LEU A 100 9.48 1.33 0.12
N TYR A 101 9.46 1.29 1.45
CA TYR A 101 9.42 0.02 2.19
C TYR A 101 8.13 -0.75 1.94
N ILE A 102 6.99 -0.07 1.79
CA ILE A 102 5.70 -0.69 1.42
C ILE A 102 5.77 -1.27 0.00
N LEU A 103 6.36 -0.56 -0.95
CA LEU A 103 6.50 -1.05 -2.32
C LEU A 103 7.38 -2.29 -2.38
N LEU A 104 8.48 -2.32 -1.63
CA LEU A 104 9.36 -3.48 -1.48
C LEU A 104 8.60 -4.67 -0.86
N ALA A 105 7.87 -4.44 0.23
CA ALA A 105 7.05 -5.47 0.87
C ALA A 105 5.95 -6.00 -0.07
N GLY A 106 5.31 -5.11 -0.84
CA GLY A 106 4.29 -5.47 -1.84
C GLY A 106 4.86 -6.28 -2.98
N GLY A 107 6.05 -5.93 -3.48
CA GLY A 107 6.78 -6.70 -4.48
C GLY A 107 7.15 -8.10 -3.98
N ALA A 108 7.68 -8.20 -2.76
CA ALA A 108 8.00 -9.47 -2.13
C ALA A 108 6.76 -10.35 -1.94
N LEU A 109 5.64 -9.77 -1.49
CA LEU A 109 4.36 -10.47 -1.34
C LEU A 109 3.83 -10.97 -2.69
N ALA A 110 3.90 -10.16 -3.74
CA ALA A 110 3.48 -10.54 -5.08
C ALA A 110 4.30 -11.73 -5.61
N ILE A 111 5.64 -11.67 -5.47
CA ILE A 111 6.55 -12.77 -5.85
C ILE A 111 6.21 -14.04 -5.06
N GLY A 112 6.06 -13.94 -3.73
CA GLY A 112 5.73 -15.06 -2.87
C GLY A 112 4.42 -15.76 -3.27
N VAL A 113 3.38 -15.00 -3.58
CA VAL A 113 2.08 -15.57 -4.01
C VAL A 113 2.18 -16.23 -5.38
N VAL A 114 2.95 -15.66 -6.32
CA VAL A 114 3.17 -16.26 -7.64
C VAL A 114 3.88 -17.61 -7.52
N LEU A 115 4.93 -17.67 -6.69
CA LEU A 115 5.68 -18.90 -6.42
C LEU A 115 4.77 -19.95 -5.77
N TRP A 116 3.99 -19.56 -4.76
CA TRP A 116 3.14 -20.49 -4.02
C TRP A 116 2.00 -21.07 -4.86
N LYS A 117 1.45 -20.29 -5.79
CA LYS A 117 0.39 -20.76 -6.70
C LYS A 117 0.91 -21.59 -7.89
N GLY A 118 2.22 -21.78 -8.03
CA GLY A 118 2.81 -22.54 -9.14
C GLY A 118 2.54 -21.95 -10.53
N LYS A 119 2.06 -20.70 -10.61
CA LYS A 119 1.68 -20.02 -11.88
C LYS A 119 2.87 -19.29 -12.53
N LEU A 120 4.10 -19.47 -12.03
CA LEU A 120 5.30 -18.77 -12.52
C LEU A 120 5.55 -19.03 -14.01
N ALA A 121 5.41 -20.28 -14.46
CA ALA A 121 5.55 -20.64 -15.88
C ALA A 121 4.54 -19.90 -16.77
N ARG A 122 3.25 -19.86 -16.37
CA ARG A 122 2.20 -19.14 -17.11
C ARG A 122 2.42 -17.63 -17.15
N LEU A 123 2.97 -17.03 -16.08
CA LEU A 123 3.31 -15.61 -16.06
C LEU A 123 4.44 -15.28 -17.01
N ILE A 124 5.48 -16.11 -17.06
CA ILE A 124 6.60 -15.96 -17.99
C ILE A 124 6.14 -16.14 -19.43
N ASP A 125 5.29 -17.12 -19.71
CA ASP A 125 4.74 -17.35 -21.05
C ASP A 125 3.87 -16.18 -21.51
N ASN A 126 3.00 -15.66 -20.63
CA ASN A 126 2.19 -14.47 -20.93
C ASN A 126 3.04 -13.22 -21.17
N LEU A 127 4.12 -13.01 -20.40
CA LEU A 127 5.05 -11.90 -20.60
C LEU A 127 5.82 -12.02 -21.91
N LYS A 128 6.29 -13.22 -22.27
CA LYS A 128 6.97 -13.51 -23.55
C LYS A 128 6.04 -13.22 -24.73
N ILE A 129 4.81 -13.72 -24.69
CA ILE A 129 3.82 -13.51 -25.76
C ILE A 129 3.54 -12.00 -25.93
N MET A 130 3.35 -11.28 -24.82
CA MET A 130 3.10 -9.84 -24.85
C MET A 130 4.29 -9.05 -25.40
N LEU A 131 5.52 -9.39 -25.02
CA LEU A 131 6.74 -8.79 -25.57
C LEU A 131 6.92 -9.08 -27.06
N LEU A 132 6.70 -10.34 -27.47
CA LEU A 132 6.80 -10.75 -28.87
C LEU A 132 5.76 -10.05 -29.74
N MET A 133 4.51 -9.90 -29.29
CA MET A 133 3.48 -9.15 -30.01
C MET A 133 3.81 -7.65 -30.11
N ARG A 134 4.37 -7.05 -29.06
CA ARG A 134 4.79 -5.64 -29.07
C ARG A 134 5.95 -5.37 -30.01
N LEU A 135 6.90 -6.29 -30.09
CA LEU A 135 8.05 -6.23 -31.00
C LEU A 135 7.67 -6.59 -32.44
N ALA A 136 6.67 -7.45 -32.64
CA ALA A 136 6.14 -7.81 -33.94
C ALA A 136 5.23 -6.73 -34.57
N GLY A 137 4.98 -5.62 -33.87
CA GLY A 137 4.21 -4.48 -34.38
C GLY A 137 2.73 -4.80 -34.67
N SER A 138 2.19 -5.90 -34.13
CA SER A 138 0.81 -6.31 -34.42
C SER A 138 -0.18 -5.43 -33.66
N SER A 139 -0.92 -4.62 -34.42
CA SER A 139 -2.09 -3.87 -33.94
C SER A 139 -3.07 -4.79 -33.22
N ILE A 140 -3.72 -4.25 -32.19
CA ILE A 140 -4.66 -4.87 -31.23
C ILE A 140 -5.99 -5.25 -31.92
N ALA A 141 -5.94 -5.97 -33.05
CA ALA A 141 -7.12 -6.40 -33.78
C ALA A 141 -7.15 -7.93 -33.83
N SER A 142 -8.19 -8.50 -33.22
CA SER A 142 -8.51 -9.93 -33.13
C SER A 142 -7.79 -10.74 -32.04
N LEU A 143 -8.23 -10.54 -30.79
CA LEU A 143 -8.27 -11.65 -29.84
C LEU A 143 -9.54 -12.48 -30.16
N PRO A 144 -9.44 -13.80 -30.41
CA PRO A 144 -10.57 -14.68 -30.18
C PRO A 144 -10.96 -14.51 -28.71
N ALA A 145 -12.19 -14.08 -28.45
CA ALA A 145 -12.80 -14.07 -27.14
C ALA A 145 -13.08 -15.51 -26.64
N THR A 146 -12.09 -16.40 -26.73
CA THR A 146 -12.19 -17.78 -26.27
C THR A 146 -11.83 -17.81 -24.79
N GLY A 147 -12.83 -17.45 -23.99
CA GLY A 147 -13.10 -17.99 -22.66
C GLY A 147 -11.89 -18.38 -21.81
N MET A 148 -11.26 -17.39 -21.21
CA MET A 148 -10.70 -17.41 -19.85
C MET A 148 -10.02 -16.05 -19.69
N LEU A 149 -10.79 -15.04 -19.27
CA LEU A 149 -10.19 -13.87 -18.64
C LEU A 149 -9.11 -14.42 -17.69
N PRO A 150 -7.85 -13.96 -17.76
CA PRO A 150 -6.84 -14.42 -16.81
C PRO A 150 -7.47 -14.22 -15.45
N GLU A 151 -7.73 -15.32 -14.73
CA GLU A 151 -8.17 -15.23 -13.34
C GLU A 151 -7.15 -14.29 -12.71
N SER A 152 -7.60 -13.06 -12.41
CA SER A 152 -6.81 -12.06 -11.72
C SER A 152 -6.16 -12.83 -10.58
N ALA A 153 -4.83 -12.95 -10.62
CA ALA A 153 -4.09 -13.75 -9.65
C ALA A 153 -4.62 -13.32 -8.28
N GLY A 154 -5.42 -14.20 -7.65
CA GLY A 154 -6.49 -13.77 -6.73
C GLY A 154 -6.11 -12.62 -5.81
N LYS A 155 -7.05 -11.69 -5.59
CA LYS A 155 -6.84 -10.42 -4.85
C LYS A 155 -5.79 -10.58 -3.76
N LEU A 156 -4.65 -9.90 -3.93
CA LEU A 156 -3.61 -9.89 -2.91
C LEU A 156 -4.06 -8.98 -1.76
N PRO A 157 -3.89 -9.39 -0.50
CA PRO A 157 -4.18 -8.52 0.62
C PRO A 157 -3.06 -7.47 0.73
N TYR A 158 -3.21 -6.37 -0.02
CA TYR A 158 -2.21 -5.32 -0.12
C TYR A 158 -2.03 -4.54 1.20
N GLY A 159 -3.04 -4.52 2.06
CA GLY A 159 -2.96 -4.00 3.43
C GLY A 159 -1.91 -4.71 4.28
N VAL A 160 -1.61 -5.98 4.02
CA VAL A 160 -0.50 -6.70 4.68
C VAL A 160 0.85 -6.14 4.27
N ALA A 161 1.03 -5.85 2.98
CA ALA A 161 2.26 -5.22 2.48
C ALA A 161 2.44 -3.80 3.05
N ILE A 162 1.34 -3.02 3.13
CA ILE A 162 1.33 -1.71 3.76
C ILE A 162 1.75 -1.79 5.24
N ALA A 163 1.15 -2.70 6.00
CA ALA A 163 1.47 -2.88 7.41
C ALA A 163 2.94 -3.35 7.60
N ALA A 164 3.38 -4.35 6.83
CA ALA A 164 4.73 -4.89 6.93
C ALA A 164 5.80 -3.86 6.56
N GLY A 165 5.64 -3.16 5.44
CA GLY A 165 6.59 -2.12 5.02
C GLY A 165 6.68 -0.97 6.01
N THR A 166 5.54 -0.53 6.56
CA THR A 166 5.52 0.52 7.58
C THR A 166 6.22 0.04 8.87
N LEU A 167 5.96 -1.19 9.31
CA LEU A 167 6.60 -1.77 10.50
C LEU A 167 8.13 -1.85 10.33
N VAL A 168 8.61 -2.32 9.19
CA VAL A 168 10.06 -2.40 8.89
C VAL A 168 10.70 -1.03 8.93
N TYR A 169 10.08 -0.01 8.33
CA TYR A 169 10.58 1.36 8.41
C TYR A 169 10.62 1.88 9.84
N LEU A 170 9.55 1.67 10.61
CA LEU A 170 9.47 2.12 12.00
C LEU A 170 10.51 1.42 12.90
N ALA A 171 10.76 0.13 12.67
CA ALA A 171 11.83 -0.60 13.35
C ALA A 171 13.21 -0.01 13.00
N LYS A 172 13.46 0.26 11.72
CA LYS A 172 14.73 0.82 11.25
C LYS A 172 15.05 2.18 11.88
N ILE A 173 14.06 3.03 12.13
CA ILE A 173 14.29 4.33 12.80
C ILE A 173 14.37 4.24 14.33
N HIS A 174 13.90 3.14 14.95
CA HIS A 174 13.99 2.95 16.41
C HIS A 174 15.27 2.22 16.84
N TRP A 175 15.85 1.39 15.96
CA TRP A 175 17.04 0.57 16.25
C TRP A 175 18.28 0.90 15.40
N GLY A 176 18.17 1.81 14.44
CA GLY A 176 19.29 2.25 13.59
C GLY A 176 19.75 3.65 13.98
#